data_AF-A0A3C2CRE6-F1
#
_entry.id   AF-A0A3C2CRE6-F1
#
_cell.length_a   1.000
_cell.length_b   1.000
_cell.length_c   1.000
_cell.angle_alpha   90.00
_cell.angle_beta   90.00
_cell.angle_gamma   90.00
#
_symmetry.space_group_name_H-M   'P 1'
#
loop_
_entity.id
_entity.type
_entity.pdbx_description
1 polymer ?
#
loop_
_entity_poly.entity_id
_entity_poly.type
_entity_poly.pdbx_seq_one_letter_code
_entity_poly.pdbx_strand_id
1 'polypeptide(L)'
;QSSLKKEFGIDVPFLNGSLPKAKRDDLITRFQNREFPVFLLSLKAGGTGLNLTAANHVVHYDRWWNPAVENQATDRAYRIGQSRFVHVHKLISTGTLEEKIDAMLEKKQSMNDQIIQSDSWITELSTDELHELVFLS
;
A
#
# COMPACT_ATOMS: atom_id res chain seq x y z
N GLN A 1 10.43 11.70 -4.25
CA GLN A 1 10.84 12.73 -3.26
C GLN A 1 11.12 14.09 -3.91
N SER A 2 12.01 14.16 -4.92
CA SER A 2 12.37 15.42 -5.61
C SER A 2 11.18 16.18 -6.19
N SER A 3 10.28 15.50 -6.91
CA SER A 3 9.14 16.15 -7.59
C SER A 3 8.14 16.79 -6.63
N LEU A 4 7.72 16.08 -5.57
CA LEU A 4 6.74 16.60 -4.60
C LEU A 4 7.26 17.83 -3.85
N LYS A 5 8.53 17.82 -3.45
CA LYS A 5 9.15 18.98 -2.78
C LYS A 5 9.28 20.17 -3.73
N LYS A 6 9.61 19.91 -4.99
CA LYS A 6 9.75 20.94 -6.02
C LYS A 6 8.40 21.57 -6.39
N GLU A 7 7.34 20.77 -6.45
CA GLU A 7 6.02 21.19 -6.92
C GLU A 7 5.16 21.79 -5.80
N PHE A 8 5.22 21.24 -4.59
CA PHE A 8 4.36 21.64 -3.47
C PHE A 8 5.12 22.33 -2.32
N GLY A 9 6.45 22.38 -2.34
CA GLY A 9 7.25 22.98 -1.26
C GLY A 9 7.23 22.18 0.05
N ILE A 10 6.74 20.94 0.02
CA ILE A 10 6.56 20.09 1.21
C ILE A 10 7.74 19.13 1.35
N ASP A 11 8.25 18.96 2.58
CA ASP A 11 9.23 17.92 2.86
C ASP A 11 8.52 16.55 2.94
N VAL A 12 8.98 15.61 2.13
CA VAL A 12 8.37 14.27 2.02
C VAL A 12 9.45 13.22 2.29
N PRO A 13 9.68 12.84 3.55
CA PRO A 13 10.59 11.76 3.89
C PRO A 13 10.14 10.43 3.28
N PHE A 14 11.11 9.53 3.03
CA PHE A 14 10.88 8.24 2.40
C PHE A 14 11.48 7.14 3.25
N LEU A 15 10.64 6.21 3.68
CA LEU A 15 11.02 5.02 4.41
C LEU A 15 11.08 3.83 3.45
N ASN A 16 12.28 3.31 3.26
CA ASN A 16 12.53 2.09 2.51
C ASN A 16 13.33 1.06 3.35
N GLY A 17 13.46 -0.16 2.83
CA GLY A 17 14.10 -1.27 3.53
C GLY A 17 15.59 -1.10 3.81
N SER A 18 16.29 -0.18 3.13
CA SER A 18 17.73 0.03 3.31
C SER A 18 18.07 1.02 4.45
N LEU A 19 17.07 1.67 5.06
CA LEU A 19 17.32 2.57 6.18
C LEU A 19 17.68 1.80 7.46
N PRO A 20 18.77 2.21 8.16
CA PRO A 20 19.09 1.73 9.50
C PRO A 20 17.93 1.97 10.47
N LYS A 21 17.78 1.08 11.46
CA LYS A 21 16.71 1.15 12.46
C LYS A 21 16.61 2.53 13.14
N ALA A 22 17.74 3.10 13.59
CA ALA A 22 17.74 4.40 14.26
C ALA A 22 17.14 5.53 13.40
N LYS A 23 17.50 5.60 12.10
CA LYS A 23 16.93 6.60 11.19
C LYS A 23 15.44 6.35 10.92
N ARG A 24 15.04 5.08 10.89
CA ARG A 24 13.62 4.71 10.73
C ARG A 24 12.79 5.18 11.91
N ASP A 25 13.26 4.90 13.13
CA ASP A 25 12.57 5.26 14.37
C ASP A 25 12.47 6.79 14.53
N ASP A 26 13.52 7.53 14.12
CA ASP A 26 13.49 9.00 14.04
C ASP A 26 12.39 9.50 13.09
N LEU A 27 12.35 9.01 11.84
CA LEU A 27 11.34 9.43 10.88
C LEU A 27 9.91 9.12 11.33
N ILE A 28 9.69 7.96 11.96
CA ILE A 28 8.39 7.60 12.53
C ILE A 28 8.01 8.59 13.63
N THR A 29 8.94 8.88 14.55
CA THR A 29 8.70 9.81 15.66
C THR A 29 8.32 11.20 15.13
N ARG A 30 9.08 11.71 14.17
CA ARG A 30 8.84 13.01 13.54
C ARG A 30 7.50 13.05 12.79
N PHE A 31 7.13 11.96 12.13
CA PHE A 31 5.80 11.82 11.50
C PHE A 31 4.67 11.84 12.53
N GLN A 32 4.82 11.09 13.62
CA GLN A 32 3.83 11.04 14.70
C GLN A 32 3.67 12.40 15.39
N ASN A 33 4.75 13.19 15.46
CA ASN A 33 4.75 14.59 15.92
C ASN A 33 4.21 15.58 14.89
N ARG A 34 3.80 15.13 13.69
CA ARG A 34 3.26 15.94 12.59
C ARG A 34 4.24 16.99 12.06
N GLU A 35 5.54 16.72 12.10
CA GLU A 35 6.56 17.63 11.55
C GLU A 35 6.50 17.76 10.03
N PHE A 36 5.92 16.77 9.35
CA PHE A 36 5.66 16.80 7.92
C PHE A 36 4.31 16.11 7.62
N PRO A 37 3.56 16.60 6.62
CA PRO A 37 2.20 16.14 6.36
C PRO A 37 2.13 14.85 5.52
N VAL A 38 3.21 14.50 4.80
CA VAL A 38 3.25 13.35 3.89
C VAL A 38 4.47 12.50 4.20
N PHE A 39 4.24 11.20 4.39
CA PHE A 39 5.30 10.22 4.59
C PHE A 39 5.22 9.15 3.50
N LEU A 40 6.29 8.99 2.72
CA LEU A 40 6.34 7.97 1.67
C LEU A 40 6.92 6.68 2.23
N LEU A 41 6.29 5.55 1.93
CA LEU A 41 6.76 4.22 2.34
C LEU A 41 6.80 3.30 1.13
N SER A 42 7.83 2.45 1.04
CA SER A 42 7.78 1.32 0.10
C SER A 42 7.05 0.13 0.74
N LEU A 43 6.23 -0.58 -0.05
CA LEU A 43 5.48 -1.76 0.40
C LEU A 43 6.39 -2.84 1.00
N LYS A 44 7.62 -3.02 0.49
CA LYS A 44 8.61 -3.95 1.05
C LYS A 44 9.20 -3.53 2.41
N ALA A 45 9.13 -2.25 2.77
CA ALA A 45 9.40 -1.83 4.15
C ALA A 45 8.23 -2.20 5.12
N GLY A 46 7.17 -2.82 4.57
CA GLY A 46 5.96 -3.41 5.17
C GLY A 46 6.16 -4.40 6.32
N GLY A 47 7.22 -5.20 6.27
CA GLY A 47 7.42 -6.29 7.23
C GLY A 47 7.84 -5.87 8.64
N THR A 48 7.99 -4.57 8.90
CA THR A 48 8.32 -4.06 10.24
C THR A 48 7.08 -3.43 10.85
N GLY A 49 6.77 -3.76 12.12
CA GLY A 49 5.54 -3.35 12.79
C GLY A 49 5.49 -1.85 13.09
N LEU A 50 5.35 -1.00 12.07
CA LEU A 50 5.29 0.45 12.17
C LEU A 50 3.99 0.91 12.85
N ASN A 51 4.09 1.99 13.63
CA ASN A 51 2.93 2.68 14.20
C ASN A 51 2.80 4.07 13.56
N LEU A 52 1.77 4.28 12.76
CA LEU A 52 1.56 5.48 11.94
C LEU A 52 0.20 6.12 12.23
N THR A 53 -0.24 6.10 13.49
CA THR A 53 -1.56 6.58 13.92
C THR A 53 -1.79 8.09 13.74
N ALA A 54 -0.75 8.89 13.48
CA ALA A 54 -0.91 10.27 13.07
C ALA A 54 -1.51 10.41 11.66
N ALA A 55 -1.36 9.38 10.81
CA ALA A 55 -1.98 9.33 9.49
C ALA A 55 -3.49 9.13 9.61
N ASN A 56 -4.25 9.90 8.84
CA ASN A 56 -5.69 9.72 8.67
C ASN A 56 -6.10 9.62 7.19
N HIS A 57 -5.11 9.62 6.29
CA HIS A 57 -5.24 9.30 4.87
C HIS A 57 -4.11 8.33 4.53
N VAL A 58 -4.46 7.23 3.86
CA VAL A 58 -3.53 6.24 3.31
C VAL A 58 -3.79 6.17 1.82
N VAL A 59 -2.76 6.34 1.00
CA VAL A 59 -2.85 6.26 -0.45
C VAL A 59 -2.00 5.08 -0.91
N HIS A 60 -2.64 4.06 -1.47
CA HIS A 60 -1.98 2.99 -2.19
C HIS A 60 -1.80 3.43 -3.64
N TYR A 61 -0.54 3.69 -3.99
CA TYR A 61 -0.20 4.28 -5.29
C TYR A 61 -0.28 3.27 -6.44
N ASP A 62 0.11 2.01 -6.18
CA ASP A 62 0.06 0.91 -7.14
C ASP A 62 -0.85 -0.19 -6.60
N ARG A 63 -1.57 -0.90 -7.48
CA ARG A 63 -2.42 -2.03 -7.05
C ARG A 63 -1.56 -3.27 -6.78
N TRP A 64 -1.47 -3.67 -5.51
CA TRP A 64 -0.77 -4.89 -5.15
C TRP A 64 -1.67 -6.12 -5.36
N TRP A 65 -1.18 -7.13 -6.07
CA TRP A 65 -1.95 -8.35 -6.37
C TRP A 65 -2.29 -9.21 -5.14
N ASN A 66 -1.67 -8.94 -3.99
CA ASN A 66 -1.97 -9.60 -2.71
C ASN A 66 -2.63 -8.60 -1.74
N PRO A 67 -3.96 -8.66 -1.54
CA PRO A 67 -4.68 -7.76 -0.64
C PRO A 67 -4.15 -7.78 0.79
N ALA A 68 -3.59 -8.89 1.27
CA ALA A 68 -3.10 -8.99 2.64
C ALA A 68 -1.91 -8.04 2.90
N VAL A 69 -1.05 -7.83 1.90
CA VAL A 69 0.08 -6.91 2.00
C VAL A 69 -0.40 -5.45 2.04
N GLU A 70 -1.39 -5.11 1.22
CA GLU A 70 -2.00 -3.77 1.19
C GLU A 70 -2.78 -3.48 2.49
N ASN A 71 -3.55 -4.44 2.98
CA ASN A 71 -4.27 -4.36 4.25
C ASN A 71 -3.29 -4.18 5.41
N GLN A 72 -2.20 -4.98 5.46
CA GLN A 72 -1.15 -4.81 6.47
C GLN A 72 -0.52 -3.41 6.43
N ALA A 73 -0.30 -2.85 5.23
CA ALA A 73 0.21 -1.50 5.08
C ALA A 73 -0.78 -0.46 5.64
N THR A 74 -2.08 -0.68 5.42
CA THR A 74 -3.18 0.16 5.93
C THR A 74 -3.32 0.06 7.45
N ASP A 75 -3.22 -1.14 8.02
CA ASP A 75 -3.40 -1.42 9.45
C ASP A 75 -2.42 -0.65 10.34
N ARG A 76 -1.29 -0.22 9.79
CA ARG A 76 -0.32 0.64 10.49
C ARG A 76 -0.91 1.99 10.92
N ALA A 77 -1.89 2.51 10.17
CA ALA A 77 -2.63 3.71 10.52
C ALA A 77 -3.79 3.42 11.49
N TYR A 78 -4.35 2.20 11.48
CA TYR A 78 -5.48 1.77 12.32
C TYR A 78 -5.08 1.23 13.71
N ARG A 79 -3.85 1.48 14.17
CA ARG A 79 -3.38 0.95 15.47
C ARG A 79 -3.95 1.69 16.69
N ILE A 80 -3.76 1.08 17.87
CA ILE A 80 -4.03 1.70 19.17
C ILE A 80 -3.37 3.08 19.23
N GLY A 81 -4.16 4.10 19.56
CA GLY A 81 -3.75 5.50 19.55
C GLY A 81 -4.23 6.29 18.32
N GLN A 82 -4.86 5.63 17.35
CA GLN A 82 -5.64 6.32 16.32
C GLN A 82 -6.88 6.97 16.95
N SER A 83 -7.14 8.23 16.63
CA SER A 83 -8.28 9.01 17.13
C SER A 83 -9.11 9.65 16.02
N ARG A 84 -8.70 9.47 14.76
CA ARG A 84 -9.33 10.06 13.58
C ARG A 84 -9.74 8.95 12.62
N PHE A 85 -10.81 9.21 11.87
CA PHE A 85 -11.21 8.33 10.77
C PHE A 85 -10.09 8.28 9.72
N VAL A 86 -9.72 7.07 9.31
CA VAL A 86 -8.67 6.84 8.31
C VAL A 86 -9.34 6.62 6.95
N HIS A 87 -9.03 7.48 5.99
CA HIS A 87 -9.48 7.31 4.61
C HIS A 87 -8.44 6.52 3.82
N VAL A 88 -8.86 5.45 3.16
CA VAL A 88 -7.98 4.62 2.35
C VAL A 88 -8.31 4.86 0.88
N HIS A 89 -7.33 5.31 0.12
CA HIS A 89 -7.43 5.63 -1.30
C HIS A 89 -6.61 4.58 -2.06
N LYS A 90 -7.23 3.90 -3.01
CA LYS A 90 -6.54 2.94 -3.89
C LYS A 90 -6.58 3.51 -5.30
N LEU A 91 -5.41 3.82 -5.84
CA LEU A 91 -5.30 4.28 -7.21
C LEU A 91 -5.32 3.05 -8.12
N ILE A 92 -6.13 3.11 -9.17
CA ILE A 92 -6.26 2.06 -10.17
C ILE A 92 -6.21 2.73 -11.54
N SER A 93 -5.32 2.25 -12.39
CA SER A 93 -5.18 2.73 -13.76
C SER A 93 -6.18 1.98 -14.66
N THR A 94 -7.21 2.68 -15.11
CA THR A 94 -8.24 2.15 -16.01
C THR A 94 -7.66 1.72 -17.36
N GLY A 95 -8.16 0.63 -17.94
CA GLY A 95 -7.66 0.09 -19.21
C GLY A 95 -6.29 -0.57 -19.09
N THR A 96 -5.80 -0.80 -17.87
CA THR A 96 -4.53 -1.49 -17.63
C THR A 96 -4.75 -2.82 -16.92
N LEU A 97 -3.66 -3.58 -16.77
CA LEU A 97 -3.61 -4.77 -15.95
C LEU A 97 -4.18 -4.55 -14.52
N GLU A 98 -4.05 -3.35 -13.96
CA GLU A 98 -4.53 -3.05 -12.59
C GLU A 98 -6.04 -3.22 -12.45
N GLU A 99 -6.83 -2.83 -13.47
CA GLU A 99 -8.28 -2.96 -13.47
C GLU A 99 -8.72 -4.43 -13.49
N LYS A 100 -8.01 -5.26 -14.27
CA LYS A 100 -8.27 -6.71 -14.34
C LYS A 100 -7.93 -7.42 -13.04
N ILE A 101 -6.80 -7.05 -12.43
CA ILE A 101 -6.41 -7.55 -11.11
C ILE A 101 -7.48 -7.18 -10.09
N ASP A 102 -7.95 -5.93 -10.08
CA ASP A 102 -8.96 -5.49 -9.13
C ASP A 102 -10.28 -6.28 -9.27
N ALA A 103 -10.80 -6.41 -10.50
CA ALA A 103 -12.02 -7.18 -10.76
C ALA A 103 -11.87 -8.67 -10.35
N MET A 104 -10.71 -9.28 -10.58
CA MET A 104 -10.43 -10.64 -10.12
C MET A 104 -10.38 -10.75 -8.60
N LEU A 105 -9.76 -9.79 -7.92
CA LEU A 105 -9.67 -9.75 -6.46
C LEU A 105 -11.05 -9.61 -5.83
N GLU A 106 -11.92 -8.75 -6.38
CA GLU A 106 -13.32 -8.62 -5.93
C GLU A 106 -14.11 -9.91 -6.13
N LYS A 107 -13.99 -10.53 -7.31
CA LYS A 107 -14.65 -11.81 -7.60
C LYS A 107 -14.19 -12.92 -6.64
N LYS A 108 -12.89 -13.04 -6.40
CA LYS A 108 -12.36 -14.05 -5.46
C LYS A 108 -12.73 -13.73 -4.02
N GLN A 109 -12.76 -12.47 -3.58
CA GLN A 109 -13.20 -12.10 -2.22
C GLN A 109 -14.64 -12.53 -1.97
N SER A 110 -15.52 -12.36 -2.97
CA SER A 110 -16.91 -12.81 -2.85
C SER A 110 -17.06 -14.33 -2.70
N MET A 111 -16.05 -15.10 -3.13
CA MET A 111 -16.08 -16.56 -3.16
C MET A 111 -15.26 -17.22 -2.05
N ASN A 112 -14.16 -16.62 -1.59
CA ASN A 112 -13.30 -17.20 -0.57
C ASN A 112 -12.28 -16.21 0.04
N ASP A 113 -12.50 -15.77 1.28
CA ASP A 113 -11.57 -14.89 2.02
C ASP A 113 -10.18 -15.53 2.28
N GLN A 114 -10.07 -16.86 2.17
CA GLN A 114 -8.86 -17.60 2.54
C GLN A 114 -7.87 -17.80 1.37
N ILE A 115 -8.29 -17.72 0.11
CA ILE A 115 -7.45 -18.08 -1.05
C ILE A 115 -6.48 -16.96 -1.46
N ILE A 116 -6.80 -15.69 -1.16
CA ILE A 116 -6.10 -14.54 -1.77
C ILE A 116 -4.94 -14.02 -0.89
N GLN A 117 -4.57 -14.74 0.18
CA GLN A 117 -3.51 -14.29 1.08
C GLN A 117 -2.09 -14.64 0.57
N SER A 118 -1.97 -15.55 -0.39
CA SER A 118 -0.70 -15.98 -0.97
C SER A 118 -0.39 -15.22 -2.26
N ASP A 119 0.89 -14.92 -2.50
CA ASP A 119 1.35 -14.40 -3.79
C ASP A 119 1.22 -15.46 -4.93
N SER A 120 0.88 -16.71 -4.59
CA SER A 120 0.85 -17.86 -5.49
C SER A 120 -0.41 -17.94 -6.35
N TRP A 121 -1.47 -17.19 -6.04
CA TRP A 121 -2.73 -17.33 -6.78
C TRP A 121 -2.59 -17.03 -8.27
N ILE A 122 -1.63 -16.18 -8.65
CA ILE A 122 -1.32 -15.87 -10.05
C ILE A 122 -0.71 -17.07 -10.77
N THR A 123 0.08 -17.89 -10.05
CA THR A 123 0.66 -19.13 -10.59
C THR A 123 -0.33 -20.29 -10.62
N GLU A 124 -1.47 -20.14 -9.96
CA GLU A 124 -2.57 -21.11 -9.94
C GLU A 124 -3.65 -20.80 -11.01
N LEU A 125 -3.50 -19.70 -11.75
CA LEU A 125 -4.40 -19.37 -12.86
C LEU A 125 -4.23 -20.38 -14.01
N SER A 126 -5.35 -20.74 -14.63
CA SER A 126 -5.32 -21.46 -15.90
C SER A 126 -4.70 -20.60 -17.01
N THR A 127 -4.25 -21.23 -18.10
CA THR A 127 -3.65 -20.52 -19.23
C THR A 127 -4.61 -19.47 -19.83
N ASP A 128 -5.91 -19.78 -19.87
CA ASP A 128 -6.93 -18.87 -20.41
C ASP A 128 -7.12 -17.66 -19.48
N GLU A 129 -7.20 -17.87 -18.16
CA GLU A 129 -7.29 -16.79 -17.17
C GLU A 129 -6.03 -15.91 -17.17
N LEU A 130 -4.85 -16.52 -17.32
CA LEU A 130 -3.59 -15.79 -17.40
C LEU A 130 -3.53 -14.94 -18.68
N HIS A 131 -3.98 -15.48 -19.81
CA HIS A 131 -4.07 -14.77 -21.09
C HIS A 131 -5.03 -13.57 -20.99
N GLU A 132 -6.21 -13.75 -20.41
CA GLU A 132 -7.14 -12.63 -20.17
C GLU A 132 -6.53 -11.55 -19.27
N LEU A 133 -5.71 -11.93 -18.29
CA LEU A 133 -5.06 -11.01 -17.37
C LEU A 133 -4.00 -10.15 -18.06
N VAL A 134 -3.10 -10.74 -18.89
CA VAL A 134 -1.97 -10.00 -19.49
C VAL A 134 -2.29 -9.25 -20.78
N PHE A 135 -3.35 -9.60 -21.52
CA PHE A 135 -3.71 -8.86 -22.73
C PHE A 135 -4.34 -7.52 -22.38
N LEU A 136 -3.86 -6.43 -22.95
CA LEU A 136 -4.50 -5.11 -22.81
C LEU A 136 -5.69 -5.04 -23.79
N SER A 137 -6.83 -4.58 -23.28
CA SER A 137 -8.05 -4.32 -24.07
C SER A 137 -7.90 -3.04 -24.87
#